data_AF-A0A947T8B3-F1
#
_entry.id   AF-A0A947T8B3-F1
#
_cell.length_a   1.000
_cell.length_b   1.000
_cell.length_c   1.000
_cell.angle_alpha   90.00
_cell.angle_beta   90.00
_cell.angle_gamma   90.00
#
_symmetry.space_group_name_H-M   'P 1'
#
loop_
_entity.id
_entity.type
_entity.pdbx_description
1 polymer ?
#
loop_
_entity_poly.entity_id
_entity_poly.type
_entity_poly.pdbx_seq_one_letter_code
_entity_poly.pdbx_strand_id
1 'polypeptide(L)'
;KRPLMGAAAATADIVFVTSDNPRREDPAAIVEAVAAGAAGGHARLVTEIDRRAAIAAAIAAAGPGDVVLVLGKGHERGQDFGDVVLPFDDAAVAREEAARR
;
A
#
# COMPACT_ATOMS: atom_id res chain seq x y z
N LYS A 1 9.27 9.24 -9.85
CA LYS A 1 9.50 7.96 -9.13
C LYS A 1 8.33 6.97 -9.20
N ARG A 2 7.07 7.43 -9.21
CA ARG A 2 5.88 6.56 -9.11
C ARG A 2 5.86 5.36 -10.09
N PRO A 3 6.11 5.51 -11.40
CA PRO A 3 6.15 4.35 -12.30
C PRO A 3 7.31 3.39 -12.00
N LEU A 4 8.49 3.92 -11.62
CA LEU A 4 9.65 3.09 -11.27
C LEU A 4 9.41 2.28 -9.98
N MET A 5 8.68 2.85 -9.02
CA MET A 5 8.27 2.12 -7.80
C MET A 5 7.31 0.97 -8.14
N GLY A 6 6.34 1.21 -9.01
CA GLY A 6 5.45 0.16 -9.51
C GLY A 6 6.20 -0.97 -10.21
N ALA A 7 7.12 -0.61 -11.10
CA ALA A 7 7.95 -1.58 -11.82
C ALA A 7 8.82 -2.43 -10.87
N ALA A 8 9.38 -1.83 -9.83
CA ALA A 8 10.14 -2.55 -8.81
C ALA A 8 9.25 -3.49 -7.98
N ALA A 9 8.04 -3.03 -7.61
CA ALA A 9 7.08 -3.82 -6.84
C ALA A 9 6.54 -5.02 -7.64
N ALA A 10 6.51 -4.95 -8.97
CA ALA A 10 6.03 -6.02 -9.85
C ALA A 10 6.87 -7.31 -9.86
N THR A 11 7.88 -7.39 -8.99
CA THR A 11 8.64 -8.61 -8.68
C THR A 11 7.94 -9.51 -7.65
N ALA A 12 6.93 -9.00 -6.95
CA ALA A 12 6.08 -9.77 -6.04
C ALA A 12 4.98 -10.53 -6.79
N ASP A 13 4.41 -11.57 -6.17
CA ASP A 13 3.28 -12.31 -6.74
C ASP A 13 1.99 -11.47 -6.77
N ILE A 14 1.79 -10.63 -5.75
CA ILE A 14 0.65 -9.71 -5.63
C ILE A 14 1.16 -8.34 -5.21
N VAL A 15 0.72 -7.29 -5.91
CA VAL A 15 1.04 -5.89 -5.59
C VAL A 15 -0.24 -5.15 -5.21
N PHE A 16 -0.29 -4.67 -3.98
CA PHE A 16 -1.32 -3.74 -3.52
C PHE A 16 -0.77 -2.31 -3.59
N VAL A 17 -1.42 -1.45 -4.38
CA VAL A 17 -1.07 -0.03 -4.49
C VAL A 17 -2.10 0.80 -3.74
N THR A 18 -1.61 1.60 -2.79
CA THR A 18 -2.45 2.39 -1.87
C THR A 18 -1.91 3.79 -1.65
N SER A 19 -2.72 4.64 -1.00
CA SER A 19 -2.28 5.94 -0.50
C SER A 19 -1.21 5.78 0.60
N ASP A 20 -0.26 6.72 0.61
CA ASP A 20 0.67 6.99 1.72
C ASP A 20 0.41 8.43 2.17
N ASN A 21 1.28 9.39 1.88
CA ASN A 21 1.05 10.80 2.17
C ASN A 21 0.69 11.55 0.88
N PRO A 22 -0.60 11.62 0.47
CA PRO A 22 -1.00 12.31 -0.75
C PRO A 22 -0.80 13.82 -0.68
N ARG A 23 -0.71 14.39 0.53
CA ARG A 23 -0.57 15.83 0.74
C ARG A 23 -1.70 16.55 0.00
N ARG A 24 -1.37 17.48 -0.90
CA ARG A 24 -2.35 18.24 -1.70
C ARG A 24 -2.65 17.62 -3.06
N GLU A 25 -2.09 16.45 -3.38
CA GLU A 25 -2.35 15.76 -4.64
C GLU A 25 -3.54 14.80 -4.51
N ASP A 26 -4.19 14.50 -5.62
CA ASP A 26 -5.25 13.49 -5.68
C ASP A 26 -4.66 12.08 -5.42
N PRO A 27 -5.07 11.38 -4.34
CA PRO A 27 -4.61 10.04 -4.04
C PRO A 27 -4.85 9.05 -5.18
N ALA A 28 -5.96 9.17 -5.91
CA ALA A 28 -6.30 8.28 -7.01
C ALA A 28 -5.28 8.40 -8.15
N ALA A 29 -4.95 9.63 -8.54
CA ALA A 29 -3.93 9.89 -9.57
C ALA A 29 -2.54 9.37 -9.17
N ILE A 30 -2.18 9.42 -7.88
CA ILE A 30 -0.92 8.84 -7.38
C ILE A 30 -0.93 7.32 -7.51
N VAL A 31 -2.00 6.67 -7.05
CA VAL A 31 -2.19 5.22 -7.10
C VAL A 31 -2.13 4.75 -8.54
N GLU A 32 -2.85 5.40 -9.46
CA GLU A 32 -2.82 5.10 -10.89
C GLU A 32 -1.41 5.20 -11.48
N ALA A 33 -0.66 6.26 -11.16
CA ALA A 33 0.71 6.42 -11.67
C ALA A 33 1.69 5.36 -11.16
N VAL A 34 1.49 4.81 -9.96
CA VAL A 34 2.28 3.67 -9.46
C VAL A 34 1.80 2.37 -10.09
N ALA A 35 0.50 2.14 -10.14
CA ALA A 35 -0.13 0.96 -10.74
C ALA A 35 0.26 0.78 -12.22
N ALA A 36 0.32 1.87 -12.99
CA ALA A 36 0.77 1.87 -14.38
C ALA A 36 2.21 1.33 -14.53
N GLY A 37 3.08 1.58 -13.55
CA GLY A 37 4.44 1.02 -13.51
C GLY A 37 4.47 -0.49 -13.25
N ALA A 38 3.49 -1.01 -12.53
CA ALA A 38 3.40 -2.44 -12.20
C ALA A 38 2.66 -3.27 -13.28
N ALA A 39 1.85 -2.63 -14.13
CA ALA A 39 0.96 -3.28 -15.09
C ALA A 39 1.64 -4.14 -16.16
N GLY A 40 2.96 -4.01 -16.35
CA GLY A 40 3.74 -4.82 -17.30
C GLY A 40 4.37 -6.09 -16.71
N GLY A 41 4.19 -6.35 -15.41
CA GLY A 41 4.75 -7.51 -14.72
C GLY A 41 3.85 -8.74 -14.70
N HIS A 42 4.31 -9.79 -14.02
CA HIS A 42 3.54 -11.02 -13.77
C HIS A 42 2.69 -10.94 -12.51
N ALA A 43 2.91 -9.92 -11.68
CA ALA A 43 2.22 -9.71 -10.42
C ALA A 43 0.71 -9.48 -10.62
N ARG A 44 -0.11 -10.07 -9.77
CA ARG A 44 -1.52 -9.65 -9.64
C ARG A 44 -1.56 -8.26 -9.03
N LEU A 45 -2.09 -7.29 -9.77
CA LEU A 45 -2.21 -5.91 -9.32
C LEU A 45 -3.58 -5.67 -8.67
N VAL A 46 -3.57 -5.02 -7.49
CA VAL A 46 -4.76 -4.56 -6.77
C VAL A 46 -4.55 -3.10 -6.37
N THR A 47 -5.55 -2.26 -6.61
CA THR A 47 -5.56 -0.86 -6.16
C THR A 47 -6.61 -0.67 -5.08
N GLU A 48 -6.21 -0.05 -3.97
CA GLU A 48 -7.09 0.30 -2.86
C GLU A 48 -6.55 1.59 -2.24
N ILE A 49 -7.32 2.67 -2.25
CA ILE A 49 -6.83 3.99 -1.82
C ILE A 49 -6.69 4.05 -0.29
N ASP A 50 -7.60 3.43 0.45
CA ASP A 50 -7.54 3.41 1.91
C ASP A 50 -6.41 2.49 2.40
N ARG A 51 -5.46 3.08 3.12
CA ARG A 51 -4.25 2.36 3.53
C ARG A 51 -4.53 1.22 4.49
N ARG A 52 -5.53 1.34 5.37
CA ARG A 52 -5.90 0.24 6.27
C ARG A 52 -6.58 -0.88 5.49
N ALA A 53 -7.50 -0.55 4.59
CA ALA A 53 -8.17 -1.52 3.74
C ALA A 53 -7.19 -2.28 2.85
N ALA A 54 -6.19 -1.61 2.28
CA ALA A 54 -5.14 -2.24 1.50
C ALA A 54 -4.30 -3.22 2.33
N ILE A 55 -3.88 -2.82 3.53
CA ILE A 55 -3.14 -3.69 4.46
C ILE A 55 -3.99 -4.90 4.88
N ALA A 56 -5.26 -4.68 5.21
CA ALA A 56 -6.19 -5.75 5.58
C ALA A 56 -6.40 -6.75 4.43
N ALA A 57 -6.62 -6.25 3.21
CA ALA A 57 -6.78 -7.09 2.02
C ALA A 57 -5.52 -7.91 1.71
N ALA A 58 -4.33 -7.32 1.86
CA ALA A 58 -3.06 -8.02 1.66
C ALA A 58 -2.87 -9.16 2.69
N ILE A 59 -3.17 -8.90 3.96
CA ILE A 59 -3.07 -9.90 5.04
C ILE A 59 -4.10 -11.02 4.85
N ALA A 60 -5.31 -10.69 4.41
CA ALA A 60 -6.36 -11.67 4.11
C ALA A 60 -6.00 -12.55 2.90
N ALA A 61 -5.30 -12.00 1.91
CA ALA A 61 -4.89 -12.72 0.71
C ALA A 61 -3.70 -13.68 0.92
N ALA A 62 -2.82 -13.38 1.88
CA ALA A 62 -1.63 -14.19 2.16
C ALA A 62 -2.00 -15.59 2.68
N GLY A 63 -1.28 -16.65 2.33
CA GLY A 63 -1.39 -17.99 2.91
C GLY A 63 -0.34 -18.29 3.99
N PRO A 64 -0.38 -19.47 4.62
CA PRO A 64 0.73 -19.95 5.46
C PRO A 64 2.03 -20.03 4.67
N GLY A 65 3.08 -19.36 5.15
CA GLY A 65 4.39 -19.31 4.49
C GLY A 65 4.60 -18.10 3.58
N ASP A 66 3.55 -17.34 3.29
CA ASP A 66 3.65 -16.10 2.51
C ASP A 66 4.20 -14.95 3.37
N VAL A 67 4.78 -13.95 2.70
CA VAL A 67 5.31 -12.74 3.35
C VAL A 67 4.58 -11.52 2.80
N VAL A 68 4.02 -10.72 3.69
CA VAL A 68 3.44 -9.41 3.36
C VAL A 68 4.43 -8.32 3.72
N LEU A 69 4.88 -7.54 2.73
CA LEU A 69 5.76 -6.39 2.94
C LEU A 69 4.95 -5.09 2.83
N VAL A 70 4.84 -4.35 3.94
CA VAL A 70 4.25 -3.00 3.95
C VAL A 70 5.36 -1.97 3.84
N LEU A 71 5.38 -1.21 2.74
CA LEU A 71 6.45 -0.28 2.40
C LEU A 71 5.93 1.18 2.35
N GLY A 72 6.85 2.13 2.54
CA GLY A 72 6.56 3.57 2.49
C GLY A 72 6.88 4.28 3.80
N LYS A 73 6.10 4.02 4.86
CA LYS A 73 6.10 4.82 6.09
C LYS A 73 7.16 4.46 7.12
N GLY A 74 7.47 3.17 7.25
CA GLY A 74 8.37 2.69 8.29
C GLY A 74 7.88 3.07 9.70
N HIS A 75 8.59 3.99 10.36
CA HIS A 75 8.27 4.42 11.73
C HIS A 75 7.35 5.66 11.81
N GLU A 76 6.96 6.24 10.68
CA GLU A 76 6.03 7.37 10.65
C GLU A 76 4.65 7.00 11.25
N ARG A 77 4.04 7.94 11.98
CA ARG A 77 2.80 7.73 12.77
C ARG A 77 1.60 8.58 12.31
N GLY A 78 1.57 8.98 11.04
CA GLY A 78 0.47 9.76 10.49
C GLY A 78 0.38 9.69 8.98
N GLN A 79 -0.77 10.11 8.45
CA GLN A 79 -1.06 10.19 7.03
C GLN A 79 -1.46 11.62 6.65
N ASP A 80 -0.67 12.25 5.78
CA ASP A 80 -0.84 13.66 5.39
C ASP A 80 -1.85 13.82 4.24
N PHE A 81 -2.95 14.50 4.53
CA PHE A 81 -4.00 14.93 3.60
C PHE A 81 -4.14 16.46 3.63
N GLY A 82 -3.31 17.12 2.85
CA GLY A 82 -3.34 18.55 2.59
C GLY A 82 -2.90 19.37 3.80
N ASP A 83 -3.87 19.78 4.62
CA ASP A 83 -3.66 20.54 5.85
C ASP A 83 -3.92 19.70 7.11
N VAL A 84 -4.30 18.43 6.93
CA VAL A 84 -4.67 17.51 8.02
C VAL A 84 -3.72 16.32 8.03
N VAL A 85 -3.22 15.97 9.21
CA VAL A 85 -2.49 14.71 9.43
C VAL A 85 -3.37 13.79 10.25
N LEU A 86 -3.83 12.69 9.65
CA LEU A 86 -4.61 11.67 10.35
C LEU A 86 -3.67 10.68 11.04
N PRO A 87 -3.91 10.29 12.31
CA PRO A 87 -3.10 9.27 12.97
C PRO A 87 -3.13 7.94 12.21
N PHE A 88 -1.95 7.42 11.85
CA PHE A 88 -1.83 6.16 11.13
C PHE A 88 -0.47 5.51 11.37
N ASP A 89 -0.46 4.22 11.74
CA ASP A 89 0.74 3.45 12.01
C ASP A 89 0.64 2.09 11.29
N ASP A 90 1.43 1.91 10.22
CA ASP A 90 1.47 0.66 9.44
C ASP A 90 1.68 -0.57 10.34
N ALA A 91 2.57 -0.49 11.32
CA ALA A 91 2.91 -1.61 12.17
C ALA A 91 1.80 -1.91 13.20
N ALA A 92 1.08 -0.90 13.66
CA ALA A 92 -0.09 -1.12 14.52
C ALA A 92 -1.23 -1.75 13.72
N VAL A 93 -1.56 -1.17 12.55
CA VAL A 93 -2.61 -1.69 11.66
C VAL A 93 -2.31 -3.13 11.25
N ALA A 94 -1.10 -3.43 10.78
CA ALA A 94 -0.73 -4.78 10.37
C ALA A 94 -0.86 -5.80 11.53
N ARG A 95 -0.50 -5.43 12.75
CA ARG A 95 -0.68 -6.30 13.94
C ARG A 95 -2.16 -6.51 14.25
N GLU A 96 -2.97 -5.45 14.20
CA GLU A 96 -4.41 -5.53 14.45
C GLU A 96 -5.09 -6.44 13.44
N GLU A 97 -4.83 -6.27 12.15
CA GLU A 97 -5.46 -7.07 11.09
C GLU A 97 -4.96 -8.52 11.10
N ALA A 98 -3.67 -8.76 11.36
CA ALA A 98 -3.14 -10.12 11.48
C ALA A 98 -3.71 -10.88 12.68
N ALA A 99 -4.04 -10.19 13.79
CA ALA A 99 -4.65 -10.81 14.96
C ALA A 99 -6.14 -11.15 14.78
N ARG A 100 -6.81 -10.59 13.76
CA ARG A 100 -8.24 -10.86 13.45
C ARG A 100 -8.44 -12.05 12.52
N ARG A 101 -7.36 -12.58 11.95
CA ARG A 101 -7.37 -13.66 10.98
C ARG A 101 -7.25 -15.03 11.65
#